data_AF-A0A1S4D346-F1
#
_entry.id   AF-A0A1S4D346-F1
#
_cell.length_a   1.000
_cell.length_b   1.000
_cell.length_c   1.000
_cell.angle_alpha   90.00
_cell.angle_beta   90.00
_cell.angle_gamma   90.00
#
_symmetry.space_group_name_H-M   'P 1'
#
loop_
_entity.id
_entity.type
_entity.pdbx_description
1 polymer ?
#
loop_
_entity_poly.entity_id
_entity_poly.type
_entity_poly.pdbx_seq_one_letter_code
_entity_poly.pdbx_strand_id
1 'polypeptide(L)'
;MENIGFPMEGAIFFSFSGIIQFLFQNILRFHPFLPCRIQKEGALKFRIVKTGEISQLEKDLEDEIKALESQRDEFEAELKKVKVALVSANARLHNAREEREQFDEANNQILQHFKVKEDELSRSMTLYRAEADVCDAFISFLEDSWTFESSHIQQKQKQVNDELDKCEDYLVNLAISVLSMYKDELGPSISNIRELAEKLKRSENTSNEKMETIEVKRRLEEEYLNAEAKLVTVFSVVDGIKRQFHGQDGVISRKGDQKLKELFDTLQKLEEEFESINRPKLELETLARKTEEKSKGVLESTPSSPKLPISDDSACFLDALPRIQTPRADSMSTPETVVLTPRRWMRENVRRSLSLAINQTTGTLESSFKSPKLRKGKSLDPAAELSKLKLELELENDSRIHPAEEIDDWESDVIDKERQHFK
;
A
#
# COMPACT_ATOMS: atom_id res chain seq x y z
N MET A 1 83.20 113.92 -77.28
CA MET A 1 83.93 114.98 -78.00
C MET A 1 84.33 114.37 -79.32
N GLU A 2 83.99 114.83 -80.51
CA GLU A 2 83.39 116.03 -81.11
C GLU A 2 82.45 115.50 -82.21
N ASN A 3 81.27 116.03 -82.48
CA ASN A 3 80.94 117.31 -83.13
C ASN A 3 81.60 117.52 -84.51
N ILE A 4 80.85 118.21 -85.36
CA ILE A 4 81.14 118.69 -86.73
C ILE A 4 80.69 117.69 -87.81
N GLY A 5 79.79 117.99 -88.75
CA GLY A 5 79.20 119.27 -89.16
C GLY A 5 79.10 119.32 -90.69
N PHE A 6 77.87 119.34 -91.21
CA PHE A 6 77.30 119.76 -92.51
C PHE A 6 78.21 120.12 -93.73
N PRO A 7 77.76 119.82 -94.97
CA PRO A 7 76.85 120.70 -95.76
C PRO A 7 75.70 119.94 -96.45
N MET A 8 74.45 120.45 -96.44
CA MET A 8 73.79 121.41 -97.36
C MET A 8 73.49 120.87 -98.77
N GLU A 9 72.17 120.75 -99.01
CA GLU A 9 71.43 120.90 -100.27
C GLU A 9 71.99 120.24 -101.55
N GLY A 10 71.52 119.03 -101.79
CA GLY A 10 71.44 118.42 -103.12
C GLY A 10 70.13 117.65 -103.21
N ALA A 11 69.19 118.16 -104.00
CA ALA A 11 67.95 117.48 -104.35
C ALA A 11 68.28 116.13 -105.02
N ILE A 12 68.26 115.05 -104.24
CA ILE A 12 68.27 113.70 -104.79
C ILE A 12 66.85 113.46 -105.28
N PHE A 13 66.65 113.72 -106.58
CA PHE A 13 65.72 112.93 -107.37
C PHE A 13 66.06 111.46 -107.09
N PHE A 14 65.35 110.86 -106.13
CA PHE A 14 65.27 109.41 -106.09
C PHE A 14 64.55 109.02 -107.37
N SER A 15 65.34 108.69 -108.39
CA SER A 15 64.83 108.00 -109.56
C SER A 15 63.91 106.89 -109.06
N PHE A 16 62.70 106.80 -109.62
CA PHE A 16 61.77 105.70 -109.36
C PHE A 16 62.53 104.35 -109.44
N SER A 17 63.55 104.26 -110.30
CA SER A 17 64.48 103.12 -110.40
C SER A 17 65.31 102.84 -109.14
N GLY A 18 65.80 103.84 -108.40
CA GLY A 18 66.60 103.64 -107.19
C GLY A 18 65.79 103.18 -105.97
N ILE A 19 64.57 103.71 -105.80
CA ILE A 19 63.62 103.21 -104.79
C ILE A 19 63.15 101.80 -105.17
N ILE A 20 62.85 101.57 -106.45
CA ILE A 20 62.50 100.24 -106.96
C ILE A 20 63.66 99.26 -106.71
N GLN A 21 64.91 99.64 -106.96
CA GLN A 21 66.06 98.77 -106.77
C GLN A 21 66.36 98.50 -105.28
N PHE A 22 66.19 99.49 -104.40
CA PHE A 22 66.28 99.28 -102.94
C PHE A 22 65.15 98.38 -102.41
N LEU A 23 63.92 98.55 -102.92
CA LEU A 23 62.79 97.67 -102.62
C LEU A 23 63.03 96.26 -103.17
N PHE A 24 63.56 96.12 -104.39
CA PHE A 24 63.87 94.82 -105.01
C PHE A 24 65.00 94.08 -104.27
N GLN A 25 66.05 94.79 -103.86
CA GLN A 25 67.15 94.25 -103.07
C GLN A 25 66.69 93.82 -101.66
N ASN A 26 65.78 94.59 -101.05
CA ASN A 26 65.15 94.20 -99.78
C ASN A 26 64.22 93.00 -99.96
N ILE A 27 63.38 92.97 -101.00
CA ILE A 27 62.53 91.83 -101.32
C ILE A 27 63.40 90.58 -101.52
N LEU A 28 64.48 90.64 -102.30
CA LEU A 28 65.42 89.52 -102.49
C LEU A 28 66.15 89.11 -101.19
N ARG A 29 66.46 90.06 -100.29
CA ARG A 29 67.05 89.77 -98.97
C ARG A 29 66.08 89.08 -98.01
N PHE A 30 64.81 89.47 -98.01
CA PHE A 30 63.78 88.92 -97.11
C PHE A 30 63.00 87.73 -97.70
N HIS A 31 63.06 87.52 -99.01
CA HIS A 31 62.44 86.39 -99.71
C HIS A 31 62.86 85.02 -99.13
N PRO A 32 64.14 84.73 -98.84
CA PRO A 32 64.51 83.47 -98.17
C PRO A 32 64.07 83.41 -96.68
N PHE A 33 63.72 84.54 -96.07
CA PHE A 33 63.27 84.63 -94.67
C PHE A 33 61.76 84.35 -94.52
N LEU A 34 60.96 84.59 -95.56
CA LEU A 34 59.51 84.32 -95.57
C LEU A 34 59.16 82.84 -95.34
N PRO A 35 59.73 81.87 -96.07
CA PRO A 35 59.48 80.43 -95.85
C PRO A 35 59.87 79.97 -94.45
N CYS A 36 61.01 80.45 -93.94
CA CYS A 36 61.47 80.18 -92.58
C CYS A 36 60.49 80.72 -91.51
N ARG A 37 59.96 81.93 -91.71
CA ARG A 37 58.95 82.53 -90.83
C ARG A 37 57.65 81.72 -90.82
N ILE A 38 57.17 81.26 -91.99
CA ILE A 38 55.96 80.44 -92.11
C ILE A 38 56.14 79.09 -91.41
N GLN A 39 57.29 78.43 -91.58
CA GLN A 39 57.59 77.17 -90.89
C GLN A 39 57.63 77.34 -89.37
N LYS A 40 58.24 78.43 -88.89
CA LYS A 40 58.26 78.77 -87.46
C LYS A 40 56.86 79.03 -86.91
N GLU A 41 56.02 79.74 -87.65
CA GLU A 41 54.63 80.01 -87.28
C GLU A 41 53.79 78.72 -87.25
N GLY A 42 53.96 77.83 -88.23
CA GLY A 42 53.32 76.52 -88.27
C GLY A 42 53.74 75.61 -87.10
N ALA A 43 55.03 75.56 -86.77
CA ALA A 43 55.54 74.81 -85.62
C ALA A 43 55.02 75.37 -84.29
N LEU A 44 54.90 76.69 -84.16
CA LEU A 44 54.34 77.33 -82.97
C LEU A 44 52.85 77.02 -82.82
N LYS A 45 52.07 77.08 -83.91
CA LYS A 45 50.65 76.73 -83.91
C LYS A 45 50.42 75.25 -83.56
N PHE A 46 51.22 74.34 -84.13
CA PHE A 46 51.18 72.92 -83.77
C PHE A 46 51.49 72.72 -82.29
N ARG A 47 52.54 73.37 -81.77
CA ARG A 47 52.89 73.27 -80.35
C ARG A 47 51.73 73.76 -79.46
N ILE A 48 51.11 74.88 -79.79
CA ILE A 48 49.96 75.40 -79.04
C ILE A 48 48.79 74.41 -79.04
N VAL A 49 48.42 73.86 -80.20
CA VAL A 49 47.35 72.85 -80.31
C VAL A 49 47.70 71.59 -79.52
N LYS A 50 48.94 71.09 -79.68
CA LYS A 50 49.40 69.87 -79.00
C LYS A 50 49.45 70.05 -77.50
N THR A 51 49.88 71.21 -77.00
CA THR A 51 49.83 71.54 -75.58
C THR A 51 48.38 71.58 -75.09
N GLY A 52 47.44 72.14 -75.86
CA GLY A 52 46.02 72.11 -75.51
C GLY A 52 45.42 70.70 -75.44
N GLU A 53 45.73 69.83 -76.40
CA GLU A 53 45.32 68.41 -76.38
C GLU A 53 45.91 67.66 -75.19
N ILE A 54 47.21 67.86 -74.91
CA ILE A 54 47.88 67.24 -73.77
C ILE A 54 47.25 67.71 -72.46
N SER A 55 47.00 69.01 -72.31
CA SER A 55 46.34 69.55 -71.11
C SER A 55 44.90 69.05 -70.95
N GLN A 56 44.15 68.83 -72.04
CA GLN A 56 42.83 68.23 -71.95
C GLN A 56 42.92 66.76 -71.51
N LEU A 57 43.85 65.99 -72.07
CA LEU A 57 44.06 64.60 -71.68
C LEU A 57 44.55 64.46 -70.23
N GLU A 58 45.43 65.34 -69.77
CA GLU A 58 45.84 65.42 -68.37
C GLU A 58 44.64 65.67 -67.45
N LYS A 59 43.74 66.58 -67.83
CA LYS A 59 42.52 66.86 -67.08
C LYS A 59 41.57 65.66 -67.06
N ASP A 60 41.34 65.03 -68.22
CA ASP A 60 40.45 63.86 -68.31
C ASP A 60 40.98 62.69 -67.46
N LEU A 61 42.30 62.47 -67.45
CA LEU A 61 42.96 61.49 -66.57
C LEU A 61 42.87 61.88 -65.09
N GLU A 62 43.00 63.17 -64.76
CA GLU A 62 42.85 63.64 -63.39
C GLU A 62 41.41 63.41 -62.88
N ASP A 63 40.41 63.67 -63.72
CA ASP A 63 39.00 63.40 -63.42
C ASP A 63 38.72 61.88 -63.29
N GLU A 64 39.34 61.05 -64.14
CA GLU A 64 39.26 59.58 -64.05
C GLU A 64 39.90 59.05 -62.76
N ILE A 65 41.10 59.53 -62.39
CA ILE A 65 41.78 59.15 -61.14
C ILE A 65 40.91 59.52 -59.94
N LYS A 66 40.34 60.73 -59.91
CA LYS A 66 39.44 61.16 -58.82
C LYS A 66 38.21 60.27 -58.72
N ALA A 67 37.63 59.87 -59.85
CA ALA A 67 36.49 58.96 -59.86
C ALA A 67 36.86 57.56 -59.31
N LEU A 68 38.01 57.01 -59.72
CA LEU A 68 38.52 55.72 -59.23
C LEU A 68 38.87 55.75 -57.74
N GLU A 69 39.46 56.83 -57.24
CA GLU A 69 39.74 56.99 -55.81
C GLU A 69 38.45 57.06 -54.99
N SER A 70 37.43 57.74 -55.49
CA SER A 70 36.11 57.79 -54.83
C SER A 70 35.45 56.40 -54.78
N GLN A 71 35.53 55.62 -55.86
CA GLN A 71 35.04 54.23 -55.89
C GLN A 71 35.81 53.32 -54.91
N ARG A 72 37.14 53.48 -54.81
CA ARG A 72 37.96 52.75 -53.83
C ARG A 72 37.47 53.02 -52.41
N ASP A 73 37.22 54.28 -52.08
CA ASP A 73 36.79 54.67 -50.73
C ASP A 73 35.39 54.13 -50.40
N GLU A 74 34.48 54.07 -51.38
CA GLU A 74 33.17 53.43 -51.25
C GLU A 74 33.28 51.92 -50.98
N PHE A 75 34.07 51.20 -51.78
CA PHE A 75 34.32 49.77 -51.55
C PHE A 75 34.98 49.51 -50.19
N GLU A 76 35.88 50.39 -49.73
CA GLU A 76 36.49 50.26 -48.41
C GLU A 76 35.46 50.45 -47.29
N ALA A 77 34.52 51.39 -47.46
CA ALA A 77 33.41 51.60 -46.52
C ALA A 77 32.45 50.39 -46.47
N GLU A 78 32.09 49.83 -47.61
CA GLU A 78 31.29 48.60 -47.69
C GLU A 78 32.01 47.41 -47.05
N LEU A 79 33.30 47.24 -47.33
CA LEU A 79 34.11 46.18 -46.72
C LEU A 79 34.13 46.30 -45.19
N LYS A 80 34.29 47.52 -44.67
CA LYS A 80 34.22 47.80 -43.21
C LYS A 80 32.84 47.41 -42.65
N LYS A 81 31.75 47.76 -43.34
CA LYS A 81 30.38 47.40 -42.94
C LYS A 81 30.18 45.87 -42.92
N VAL A 82 30.59 45.18 -43.98
CA VAL A 82 30.52 43.71 -44.07
C VAL A 82 31.35 43.07 -42.96
N LYS A 83 32.55 43.59 -42.66
CA LYS A 83 33.40 43.07 -41.59
C LYS A 83 32.73 43.18 -40.21
N VAL A 84 32.11 44.32 -39.89
CA VAL A 84 31.36 44.50 -38.64
C VAL A 84 30.16 43.55 -38.57
N ALA A 85 29.40 43.45 -39.67
CA ALA A 85 28.26 42.54 -39.76
C ALA A 85 28.68 41.06 -39.59
N LEU A 86 29.82 40.67 -40.16
CA LEU A 86 30.38 39.33 -40.04
C LEU A 86 30.79 39.01 -38.59
N VAL A 87 31.44 39.94 -37.90
CA VAL A 87 31.80 39.77 -36.49
C VAL A 87 30.54 39.62 -35.63
N SER A 88 29.53 40.46 -35.85
CA SER A 88 28.24 40.37 -35.16
C SER A 88 27.51 39.04 -35.43
N ALA A 89 27.46 38.59 -36.69
CA ALA A 89 26.85 37.32 -37.06
C ALA A 89 27.58 36.12 -36.45
N ASN A 90 28.92 36.15 -36.42
CA ASN A 90 29.72 35.11 -35.78
C ASN A 90 29.51 35.06 -34.26
N ALA A 91 29.38 36.21 -33.59
CA ALA A 91 29.05 36.25 -32.17
C ALA A 91 27.66 35.64 -31.88
N ARG A 92 26.64 36.00 -32.67
CA ARG A 92 25.30 35.40 -32.54
C ARG A 92 25.31 33.89 -32.80
N LEU A 93 26.06 33.43 -33.80
CA LEU A 93 26.22 32.01 -34.08
C LEU A 93 26.91 31.27 -32.93
N HIS A 94 27.90 31.91 -32.29
CA HIS A 94 28.58 31.32 -31.14
C HIS A 94 27.63 31.16 -29.95
N ASN A 95 26.89 32.21 -29.60
CA ASN A 95 25.89 32.16 -28.51
C ASN A 95 24.83 31.09 -28.76
N ALA A 96 24.25 31.04 -29.97
CA ALA A 96 23.24 30.03 -30.31
C ALA A 96 23.76 28.59 -30.23
N ARG A 97 25.06 28.38 -30.51
CA ARG A 97 25.70 27.06 -30.34
C ARG A 97 25.88 26.69 -28.88
N GLU A 98 26.25 27.65 -28.04
CA GLU A 98 26.40 27.45 -26.59
C GLU A 98 25.05 27.18 -25.92
N GLU A 99 24.01 27.95 -26.23
CA GLU A 99 22.65 27.73 -25.73
C GLU A 99 22.13 26.33 -26.11
N ARG A 100 22.40 25.89 -27.33
CA ARG A 100 22.05 24.53 -27.77
C ARG A 100 22.79 23.47 -26.96
N GLU A 101 24.09 23.63 -26.72
CA GLU A 101 24.87 22.67 -25.92
C GLU A 101 24.39 22.63 -24.47
N GLN A 102 24.06 23.78 -23.87
CA GLN A 102 23.47 23.85 -22.53
C GLN A 102 22.10 23.18 -22.47
N PHE A 103 21.27 23.37 -23.51
CA PHE A 103 19.97 22.72 -23.63
C PHE A 103 20.13 21.19 -23.75
N ASP A 104 21.03 20.72 -24.60
CA ASP A 104 21.31 19.29 -24.78
C ASP A 104 21.80 18.65 -23.48
N GLU A 105 22.69 19.33 -22.75
CA GLU A 105 23.18 18.87 -21.45
C GLU A 105 22.06 18.84 -20.39
N ALA A 106 21.24 19.89 -20.29
CA ALA A 106 20.09 19.91 -19.39
C ALA A 106 19.08 18.80 -19.72
N ASN A 107 18.83 18.56 -21.00
CA ASN A 107 17.94 17.50 -21.45
C ASN A 107 18.51 16.11 -21.11
N ASN A 108 19.82 15.88 -21.31
CA ASN A 108 20.49 14.64 -20.91
C ASN A 108 20.37 14.39 -19.39
N GLN A 109 20.52 15.44 -18.57
CA GLN A 109 20.34 15.32 -17.12
C GLN A 109 18.91 14.94 -16.74
N ILE A 110 17.90 15.51 -17.41
CA ILE A 110 16.48 15.17 -17.21
C ILE A 110 16.23 13.69 -17.57
N LEU A 111 16.73 13.24 -18.72
CA LEU A 111 16.61 11.85 -19.15
C LEU A 111 17.27 10.89 -18.16
N GLN A 112 18.45 11.23 -17.64
CA GLN A 112 19.12 10.43 -16.62
C GLN A 112 18.30 10.34 -15.33
N HIS A 113 17.71 11.44 -14.87
CA HIS A 113 16.86 11.44 -13.69
C HIS A 113 15.60 10.58 -13.89
N PHE A 114 14.96 10.64 -15.07
CA PHE A 114 13.83 9.76 -15.39
C PHE A 114 14.23 8.29 -15.38
N LYS A 115 15.38 7.95 -15.95
CA LYS A 115 15.89 6.58 -15.92
C LYS A 115 16.11 6.06 -14.49
N VAL A 116 16.70 6.87 -13.62
CA VAL A 116 16.89 6.50 -12.20
C VAL A 116 15.55 6.26 -11.50
N LYS A 117 14.54 7.12 -11.75
CA LYS A 117 13.19 6.94 -11.21
C LYS A 117 12.49 5.71 -11.76
N GLU A 118 12.64 5.41 -13.05
CA GLU A 118 12.10 4.21 -13.68
C GLU A 118 12.73 2.93 -13.09
N ASP A 119 14.05 2.93 -12.89
CA ASP A 119 14.78 1.83 -12.24
C ASP A 119 14.33 1.65 -10.78
N GLU A 120 14.08 2.74 -10.05
CA GLU A 120 13.57 2.72 -8.67
C GLU A 120 12.13 2.18 -8.60
N LEU A 121 11.26 2.64 -9.50
CA LEU A 121 9.89 2.15 -9.60
C LEU A 121 9.86 0.67 -9.99
N SER A 122 10.72 0.25 -10.91
CA SER A 122 10.86 -1.15 -11.29
C SER A 122 11.29 -2.01 -10.10
N ARG A 123 12.25 -1.55 -9.30
CA ARG A 123 12.65 -2.22 -8.05
C ARG A 123 11.50 -2.30 -7.05
N SER A 124 10.79 -1.21 -6.80
CA SER A 124 9.66 -1.22 -5.85
C SER A 124 8.53 -2.15 -6.31
N MET A 125 8.23 -2.17 -7.62
CA MET A 125 7.26 -3.11 -8.19
C MET A 125 7.66 -4.57 -7.98
N THR A 126 8.94 -4.92 -8.13
CA THR A 126 9.41 -6.29 -7.85
C THR A 126 9.30 -6.66 -6.38
N LEU A 127 9.59 -5.72 -5.47
CA LEU A 127 9.43 -5.92 -4.03
C LEU A 127 7.96 -6.13 -3.63
N TYR A 128 7.05 -5.30 -4.14
CA TYR A 128 5.61 -5.46 -3.85
C TYR A 128 5.03 -6.76 -4.40
N ARG A 129 5.52 -7.24 -5.55
CA ARG A 129 5.13 -8.57 -6.06
C ARG A 129 5.60 -9.68 -5.14
N ALA A 130 6.85 -9.64 -4.69
CA ALA A 130 7.37 -10.62 -3.74
C ALA A 130 6.62 -10.58 -2.39
N GLU A 131 6.24 -9.40 -1.91
CA GLU A 131 5.42 -9.23 -0.71
C GLU A 131 4.01 -9.82 -0.89
N ALA A 132 3.40 -9.61 -2.06
CA ALA A 132 2.12 -10.22 -2.40
C ALA A 132 2.20 -11.76 -2.41
N ASP A 133 3.25 -12.34 -3.00
CA ASP A 133 3.48 -13.79 -3.01
C ASP A 133 3.61 -14.35 -1.58
N VAL A 134 4.27 -13.62 -0.67
CA VAL A 134 4.36 -13.98 0.75
C VAL A 134 2.99 -13.92 1.43
N CYS A 135 2.19 -12.88 1.16
CA CYS A 135 0.85 -12.75 1.70
C CYS A 135 -0.07 -13.90 1.23
N ASP A 136 0.02 -14.28 -0.03
CA ASP A 136 -0.71 -15.42 -0.59
C ASP A 136 -0.30 -16.73 0.09
N ALA A 137 1.00 -16.94 0.32
CA ALA A 137 1.49 -18.10 1.08
C ALA A 137 0.95 -18.13 2.52
N PHE A 138 0.88 -16.98 3.20
CA PHE A 138 0.27 -16.88 4.54
C PHE A 138 -1.24 -17.19 4.51
N ILE A 139 -1.96 -16.71 3.50
CA ILE A 139 -3.39 -17.00 3.33
C ILE A 139 -3.58 -18.51 3.16
N SER A 140 -2.83 -19.16 2.26
CA SER A 140 -2.90 -20.62 2.07
C SER A 140 -2.58 -21.37 3.36
N PHE A 141 -1.52 -20.98 4.08
CA PHE A 141 -1.17 -21.59 5.36
C PHE A 141 -2.30 -21.48 6.41
N LEU A 142 -2.94 -20.32 6.52
CA LEU A 142 -4.05 -20.12 7.46
C LEU A 142 -5.30 -20.91 7.05
N GLU A 143 -5.58 -21.01 5.75
CA GLU A 143 -6.67 -21.84 5.25
C GLU A 143 -6.42 -23.33 5.52
N ASP A 144 -5.21 -23.82 5.24
CA ASP A 144 -4.81 -25.20 5.52
C ASP A 144 -4.88 -25.49 7.04
N SER A 145 -4.35 -24.58 7.86
CA SER A 145 -4.40 -24.70 9.33
C SER A 145 -5.83 -24.76 9.85
N TRP A 146 -6.72 -23.90 9.32
CA TRP A 146 -8.13 -23.91 9.69
C TRP A 146 -8.83 -25.21 9.29
N THR A 147 -8.57 -25.71 8.07
CA THR A 147 -9.16 -26.99 7.63
C THR A 147 -8.67 -28.16 8.48
N PHE A 148 -7.39 -28.18 8.84
CA PHE A 148 -6.79 -29.16 9.73
C PHE A 148 -7.44 -29.12 11.12
N GLU A 149 -7.50 -27.95 11.75
CA GLU A 149 -8.08 -27.78 13.08
C GLU A 149 -9.56 -28.15 13.08
N SER A 150 -10.33 -27.68 12.10
CA SER A 150 -11.75 -27.99 11.97
C SER A 150 -11.99 -29.50 11.80
N SER A 151 -11.17 -30.16 10.98
CA SER A 151 -11.23 -31.63 10.81
C SER A 151 -10.86 -32.36 12.10
N HIS A 152 -9.84 -31.90 12.82
CA HIS A 152 -9.41 -32.49 14.08
C HIS A 152 -10.50 -32.42 15.15
N ILE A 153 -11.12 -31.24 15.31
CA ILE A 153 -12.25 -31.04 16.23
C ILE A 153 -13.42 -31.94 15.85
N GLN A 154 -13.78 -32.00 14.58
CA GLN A 154 -14.88 -32.86 14.11
C GLN A 154 -14.60 -34.35 14.39
N GLN A 155 -13.37 -34.80 14.17
CA GLN A 155 -12.95 -36.17 14.48
C GLN A 155 -13.00 -36.46 15.98
N LYS A 156 -12.52 -35.54 16.81
CA LYS A 156 -12.57 -35.67 18.27
C LYS A 156 -14.00 -35.71 18.79
N GLN A 157 -14.87 -34.85 18.27
CA GLN A 157 -16.29 -34.86 18.63
C GLN A 157 -16.94 -36.20 18.26
N LYS A 158 -16.66 -36.71 17.07
CA LYS A 158 -17.15 -38.03 16.65
C LYS A 158 -16.65 -39.12 17.59
N GLN A 159 -15.36 -39.12 17.93
CA GLN A 159 -14.78 -40.08 18.86
C GLN A 159 -15.45 -40.02 20.25
N VAL A 160 -15.65 -38.82 20.79
CA VAL A 160 -16.30 -38.63 22.08
C VAL A 160 -17.75 -39.12 22.05
N ASN A 161 -18.50 -38.80 21.00
CA ASN A 161 -19.86 -39.31 20.84
C ASN A 161 -19.89 -40.83 20.73
N ASP A 162 -19.01 -41.43 19.92
CA ASP A 162 -18.92 -42.88 19.75
C ASP A 162 -18.58 -43.58 21.10
N GLU A 163 -17.73 -42.98 21.94
CA GLU A 163 -17.42 -43.50 23.29
C GLU A 163 -18.55 -43.25 24.31
N LEU A 164 -19.27 -42.14 24.18
CA LEU A 164 -20.44 -41.84 25.01
C LEU A 164 -21.57 -42.84 24.75
N ASP A 165 -21.85 -43.14 23.48
CA ASP A 165 -22.84 -44.13 23.05
C ASP A 165 -22.49 -45.53 23.61
N LYS A 166 -21.20 -45.92 23.57
CA LYS A 166 -20.74 -47.18 24.20
C LYS A 166 -20.93 -47.17 25.71
N CYS A 167 -20.59 -46.08 26.39
CA CYS A 167 -20.79 -45.95 27.85
C CYS A 167 -22.27 -46.07 28.22
N GLU A 168 -23.14 -45.46 27.43
CA GLU A 168 -24.59 -45.56 27.58
C GLU A 168 -25.05 -47.02 27.45
N ASP A 169 -24.62 -47.74 26.40
CA ASP A 169 -24.91 -49.16 26.21
C ASP A 169 -24.42 -50.01 27.40
N TYR A 170 -23.23 -49.76 27.93
CA TYR A 170 -22.72 -50.48 29.11
C TYR A 170 -23.59 -50.24 30.35
N LEU A 171 -24.02 -48.99 30.60
CA LEU A 171 -24.87 -48.65 31.74
C LEU A 171 -26.25 -49.31 31.65
N VAL A 172 -26.87 -49.31 30.46
CA VAL A 172 -28.16 -49.97 30.22
C VAL A 172 -28.04 -51.47 30.45
N ASN A 173 -27.00 -52.11 29.90
CA ASN A 173 -26.77 -53.55 30.11
C ASN A 173 -26.50 -53.91 31.57
N LEU A 174 -25.75 -53.09 32.30
CA LEU A 174 -25.52 -53.28 33.74
C LEU A 174 -26.83 -53.18 34.52
N ALA A 175 -27.66 -52.17 34.25
CA ALA A 175 -28.96 -52.01 34.89
C ALA A 175 -29.87 -53.21 34.62
N ILE A 176 -29.93 -53.68 33.37
CA ILE A 176 -30.68 -54.90 33.01
C ILE A 176 -30.18 -56.11 33.81
N SER A 177 -28.85 -56.29 33.92
CA SER A 177 -28.26 -57.41 34.67
C SER A 177 -28.62 -57.35 36.15
N VAL A 178 -28.45 -56.19 36.80
CA VAL A 178 -28.73 -56.01 38.24
C VAL A 178 -30.22 -56.21 38.54
N LEU A 179 -31.10 -55.62 37.73
CA LEU A 179 -32.55 -55.77 37.90
C LEU A 179 -33.00 -57.21 37.67
N SER A 180 -32.38 -57.92 36.72
CA SER A 180 -32.65 -59.34 36.50
C SER A 180 -32.23 -60.19 37.70
N MET A 181 -31.04 -59.95 38.26
CA MET A 181 -30.60 -60.64 39.49
C MET A 181 -31.57 -60.40 40.65
N TYR A 182 -31.99 -59.14 40.87
CA TYR A 182 -32.95 -58.83 41.93
C TYR A 182 -34.30 -59.49 41.68
N LYS A 183 -34.82 -59.49 40.45
CA LYS A 183 -36.06 -60.18 40.11
C LYS A 183 -35.99 -61.68 40.49
N ASP A 184 -34.87 -62.33 40.19
CA ASP A 184 -34.70 -63.76 40.44
C ASP A 184 -34.53 -64.07 41.95
N GLU A 185 -33.94 -63.16 42.73
CA GLU A 185 -33.72 -63.31 44.18
C GLU A 185 -34.93 -62.87 45.04
N LEU A 186 -35.70 -61.89 44.58
CA LEU A 186 -36.86 -61.34 45.28
C LEU A 186 -38.00 -62.37 45.39
N GLY A 187 -38.27 -63.13 44.34
CA GLY A 187 -39.35 -64.14 44.34
C GLY A 187 -39.23 -65.18 45.46
N PRO A 188 -38.08 -65.89 45.59
CA PRO A 188 -37.81 -66.79 46.70
C PRO A 188 -37.80 -66.09 48.07
N SER A 189 -37.29 -64.86 48.14
CA SER A 189 -37.22 -64.09 49.39
C SER A 189 -38.61 -63.66 49.90
N ILE A 190 -39.50 -63.23 49.00
CA ILE A 190 -40.92 -62.93 49.30
C ILE A 190 -41.64 -64.20 49.74
N SER A 191 -41.36 -65.34 49.09
CA SER A 191 -41.91 -66.64 49.49
C SER A 191 -41.44 -67.06 50.90
N ASN A 192 -40.16 -66.82 51.24
CA ASN A 192 -39.62 -67.06 52.57
C ASN A 192 -40.26 -66.15 53.63
N ILE A 193 -40.41 -64.86 53.37
CA ILE A 193 -41.13 -63.95 54.28
C ILE A 193 -42.56 -64.39 54.50
N ARG A 194 -43.27 -64.81 53.45
CA ARG A 194 -44.63 -65.37 53.57
C ARG A 194 -44.65 -66.61 54.48
N GLU A 195 -43.67 -67.50 54.33
CA GLU A 195 -43.54 -68.69 55.17
C GLU A 195 -43.22 -68.34 56.64
N LEU A 196 -42.29 -67.41 56.87
CA LEU A 196 -41.95 -66.91 58.21
C LEU A 196 -43.15 -66.22 58.87
N ALA A 197 -43.91 -65.42 58.12
CA ALA A 197 -45.14 -64.77 58.60
C ALA A 197 -46.19 -65.79 59.06
N GLU A 198 -46.41 -66.85 58.28
CA GLU A 198 -47.32 -67.93 58.63
C GLU A 198 -46.82 -68.77 59.82
N LYS A 199 -45.51 -69.03 59.91
CA LYS A 199 -44.89 -69.71 61.08
C LYS A 199 -45.07 -68.89 62.37
N LEU A 200 -44.85 -67.58 62.31
CA LEU A 200 -45.06 -66.64 63.43
C LEU A 200 -46.52 -66.62 63.87
N LYS A 201 -47.47 -66.56 62.92
CA LYS A 201 -48.91 -66.61 63.19
C LYS A 201 -49.36 -67.95 63.79
N ARG A 202 -48.76 -69.07 63.37
CA ARG A 202 -49.04 -70.41 63.94
C ARG A 202 -48.47 -70.54 65.35
N SER A 203 -47.28 -69.99 65.61
CA SER A 203 -46.66 -69.94 66.95
C SER A 203 -47.46 -69.12 67.96
N GLU A 204 -48.28 -68.16 67.52
CA GLU A 204 -49.16 -67.35 68.37
C GLU A 204 -50.38 -68.17 68.88
N ASN A 205 -50.81 -69.19 68.14
CA ASN A 205 -52.04 -69.95 68.41
C ASN A 205 -51.83 -71.22 69.27
N THR A 206 -50.60 -71.69 69.45
CA THR A 206 -50.27 -72.86 70.28
C THR A 206 -49.71 -72.43 71.62
N SER A 207 -50.57 -71.96 72.53
CA SER A 207 -50.19 -71.71 73.93
C SER A 207 -50.21 -73.03 74.71
N ASN A 208 -49.03 -73.59 75.01
CA ASN A 208 -48.72 -74.33 76.26
C ASN A 208 -47.35 -75.02 76.14
N GLU A 209 -46.28 -74.32 76.55
CA GLU A 209 -44.99 -74.78 77.14
C GLU A 209 -43.97 -73.62 76.96
N LYS A 210 -43.23 -73.24 78.02
CA LYS A 210 -43.01 -71.81 78.35
C LYS A 210 -41.55 -71.26 78.35
N MET A 211 -40.58 -71.87 77.68
CA MET A 211 -39.25 -71.23 77.57
C MET A 211 -38.55 -71.45 76.22
N GLU A 212 -38.62 -72.67 75.67
CA GLU A 212 -38.04 -73.01 74.38
C GLU A 212 -38.83 -72.39 73.20
N THR A 213 -40.15 -72.29 73.34
CA THR A 213 -41.05 -71.60 72.40
C THR A 213 -40.82 -70.09 72.29
N ILE A 214 -40.44 -69.44 73.40
CA ILE A 214 -40.14 -68.00 73.43
C ILE A 214 -38.83 -67.70 72.70
N GLU A 215 -37.82 -68.55 72.90
CA GLU A 215 -36.53 -68.46 72.22
C GLU A 215 -36.66 -68.69 70.70
N VAL A 216 -37.44 -69.70 70.30
CA VAL A 216 -37.72 -70.00 68.90
C VAL A 216 -38.54 -68.88 68.24
N LYS A 217 -39.55 -68.35 68.92
CA LYS A 217 -40.34 -67.19 68.43
C LYS A 217 -39.44 -65.97 68.22
N ARG A 218 -38.56 -65.65 69.17
CA ARG A 218 -37.65 -64.50 69.06
C ARG A 218 -36.71 -64.62 67.85
N ARG A 219 -36.17 -65.82 67.59
CA ARG A 219 -35.34 -66.07 66.41
C ARG A 219 -36.11 -65.91 65.10
N LEU A 220 -37.35 -66.41 65.04
CA LEU A 220 -38.21 -66.25 63.86
C LEU A 220 -38.59 -64.78 63.60
N GLU A 221 -38.82 -63.99 64.66
CA GLU A 221 -39.06 -62.55 64.53
C GLU A 221 -37.81 -61.81 64.03
N GLU A 222 -36.61 -62.16 64.52
CA GLU A 222 -35.34 -61.58 64.06
C GLU A 222 -35.02 -61.95 62.61
N GLU A 223 -35.26 -63.21 62.21
CA GLU A 223 -35.12 -63.66 60.83
C GLU A 223 -36.11 -62.96 59.88
N TYR A 224 -37.36 -62.75 60.33
CA TYR A 224 -38.36 -61.99 59.58
C TYR A 224 -37.93 -60.53 59.39
N LEU A 225 -37.52 -59.84 60.46
CA LEU A 225 -37.07 -58.44 60.38
C LEU A 225 -35.83 -58.27 59.51
N ASN A 226 -34.88 -59.21 59.58
CA ASN A 226 -33.70 -59.21 58.72
C ASN A 226 -34.06 -59.43 57.25
N ALA A 227 -34.99 -60.35 56.96
CA ALA A 227 -35.48 -60.57 55.60
C ALA A 227 -36.26 -59.35 55.07
N GLU A 228 -37.12 -58.75 55.89
CA GLU A 228 -37.90 -57.53 55.57
C GLU A 228 -36.97 -56.35 55.26
N ALA A 229 -35.97 -56.09 56.11
CA ALA A 229 -35.00 -55.02 55.90
C ALA A 229 -34.20 -55.18 54.59
N LYS A 230 -33.83 -56.43 54.24
CA LYS A 230 -33.16 -56.74 52.97
C LYS A 230 -34.06 -56.45 51.76
N LEU A 231 -35.32 -56.86 51.80
CA LEU A 231 -36.28 -56.59 50.72
C LEU A 231 -36.50 -55.08 50.55
N VAL A 232 -36.76 -54.35 51.65
CA VAL A 232 -36.94 -52.89 51.62
C VAL A 232 -35.71 -52.19 51.02
N THR A 233 -34.50 -52.66 51.37
CA THR A 233 -33.26 -52.11 50.81
C THR A 233 -33.15 -52.38 49.31
N VAL A 234 -33.46 -53.59 48.85
CA VAL A 234 -33.42 -53.96 47.43
C VAL A 234 -34.45 -53.15 46.63
N PHE A 235 -35.69 -53.03 47.10
CA PHE A 235 -36.70 -52.19 46.44
C PHE A 235 -36.28 -50.72 46.39
N SER A 236 -35.67 -50.18 47.44
CA SER A 236 -35.10 -48.82 47.44
C SER A 236 -34.03 -48.63 46.36
N VAL A 237 -33.17 -49.64 46.13
CA VAL A 237 -32.16 -49.64 45.06
C VAL A 237 -32.82 -49.71 43.68
N VAL A 238 -33.81 -50.59 43.48
CA VAL A 238 -34.58 -50.69 42.23
C VAL A 238 -35.23 -49.35 41.89
N ASP A 239 -35.82 -48.69 42.89
CA ASP A 239 -36.42 -47.36 42.76
C ASP A 239 -35.40 -46.27 42.44
N GLY A 240 -34.21 -46.37 43.03
CA GLY A 240 -33.06 -45.51 42.70
C GLY A 240 -32.65 -45.64 41.24
N ILE A 241 -32.55 -46.88 40.73
CA ILE A 241 -32.24 -47.17 39.33
C ILE A 241 -33.38 -46.63 38.44
N LYS A 242 -34.64 -46.92 38.77
CA LYS A 242 -35.84 -46.45 38.05
C LYS A 242 -35.85 -44.92 37.87
N ARG A 243 -35.52 -44.15 38.92
CA ARG A 243 -35.43 -42.68 38.85
C ARG A 243 -34.37 -42.18 37.87
N GLN A 244 -33.24 -42.86 37.73
CA GLN A 244 -32.16 -42.46 36.81
C GLN A 244 -32.55 -42.62 35.33
N PHE A 245 -33.41 -43.60 35.02
CA PHE A 245 -33.85 -43.86 33.64
C PHE A 245 -35.15 -43.13 33.25
N HIS A 246 -35.99 -42.76 34.22
CA HIS A 246 -37.24 -42.03 33.98
C HIS A 246 -37.14 -40.51 34.20
N GLY A 247 -35.98 -39.99 34.64
CA GLY A 247 -35.76 -38.56 34.91
C GLY A 247 -35.41 -37.69 33.69
N GLN A 248 -35.29 -38.26 32.48
CA GLN A 248 -35.03 -37.51 31.25
C GLN A 248 -36.27 -37.45 30.36
N ASP A 249 -37.05 -36.38 30.51
CA ASP A 249 -37.99 -35.94 29.47
C ASP A 249 -37.20 -35.49 28.23
N GLY A 250 -37.05 -36.37 27.24
CA GLY A 250 -36.38 -35.98 25.98
C GLY A 250 -36.09 -37.08 24.97
N VAL A 251 -37.11 -37.53 24.24
CA VAL A 251 -37.10 -37.92 22.79
C VAL A 251 -36.12 -39.02 22.29
N ILE A 252 -35.23 -39.58 23.08
CA ILE A 252 -34.33 -40.65 22.63
C ILE A 252 -34.79 -41.97 23.24
N SER A 253 -35.59 -42.72 22.49
CA SER A 253 -35.88 -44.12 22.82
C SER A 253 -34.60 -44.93 22.59
N ARG A 254 -34.00 -45.42 23.68
CA ARG A 254 -32.75 -46.18 23.67
C ARG A 254 -33.00 -47.65 23.42
N LYS A 255 -32.00 -48.29 22.83
CA LYS A 255 -32.00 -49.73 22.55
C LYS A 255 -31.85 -50.51 23.86
N GLY A 256 -32.96 -50.93 24.44
CA GLY A 256 -32.98 -51.65 25.71
C GLY A 256 -34.10 -51.21 26.64
N ASP A 257 -34.71 -50.05 26.36
CA ASP A 257 -35.81 -49.47 27.13
C ASP A 257 -36.98 -50.42 27.29
N GLN A 258 -37.28 -51.21 26.26
CA GLN A 258 -38.37 -52.18 26.32
C GLN A 258 -38.10 -53.29 27.35
N LYS A 259 -36.89 -53.87 27.35
CA LYS A 259 -36.51 -54.91 28.32
C LYS A 259 -36.39 -54.34 29.74
N LEU A 260 -35.85 -53.13 29.85
CA LEU A 260 -35.70 -52.43 31.12
C LEU A 260 -37.08 -52.12 31.73
N LYS A 261 -38.01 -51.65 30.90
CA LYS A 261 -39.41 -51.40 31.29
C LYS A 261 -40.12 -52.67 31.73
N GLU A 262 -39.98 -53.76 30.98
CA GLU A 262 -40.53 -55.07 31.36
C GLU A 262 -39.98 -55.54 32.72
N LEU A 263 -38.69 -55.35 33.00
CA LEU A 263 -38.10 -55.68 34.30
C LEU A 263 -38.69 -54.83 35.42
N PHE A 264 -38.81 -53.51 35.24
CA PHE A 264 -39.46 -52.64 36.23
C PHE A 264 -40.92 -53.04 36.48
N ASP A 265 -41.69 -53.36 35.43
CA ASP A 265 -43.08 -53.80 35.56
C ASP A 265 -43.18 -55.14 36.34
N THR A 266 -42.23 -56.06 36.13
CA THR A 266 -42.19 -57.32 36.92
C THR A 266 -41.78 -57.10 38.37
N LEU A 267 -40.82 -56.22 38.63
CA LEU A 267 -40.39 -55.88 39.98
C LEU A 267 -41.47 -55.13 40.75
N GLN A 268 -42.23 -54.26 40.09
CA GLN A 268 -43.40 -53.58 40.66
C GLN A 268 -44.47 -54.59 41.12
N LYS A 269 -44.74 -55.62 40.33
CA LYS A 269 -45.68 -56.69 40.72
C LYS A 269 -45.20 -57.49 41.93
N LEU A 270 -43.89 -57.74 42.04
CA LEU A 270 -43.29 -58.40 43.21
C LEU A 270 -43.35 -57.49 44.45
N GLU A 271 -43.19 -56.19 44.29
CA GLU A 271 -43.38 -55.19 45.36
C GLU A 271 -44.83 -55.20 45.85
N GLU A 272 -45.81 -55.17 44.95
CA GLU A 272 -47.23 -55.30 45.30
C GLU A 272 -47.54 -56.62 46.02
N GLU A 273 -46.91 -57.73 45.60
CA GLU A 273 -47.02 -59.03 46.29
C GLU A 273 -46.45 -58.97 47.71
N PHE A 274 -45.30 -58.33 47.90
CA PHE A 274 -44.69 -58.14 49.21
C PHE A 274 -45.57 -57.30 50.15
N GLU A 275 -46.08 -56.17 49.67
CA GLU A 275 -46.98 -55.28 50.44
C GLU A 275 -48.32 -55.96 50.78
N SER A 276 -48.75 -56.96 50.00
CA SER A 276 -49.96 -57.75 50.27
C SER A 276 -49.80 -58.75 51.44
N ILE A 277 -48.57 -59.07 51.85
CA ILE A 277 -48.31 -59.96 52.99
C ILE A 277 -48.67 -59.20 54.28
N ASN A 278 -49.71 -59.65 54.97
CA ASN A 278 -50.11 -59.06 56.26
C ASN A 278 -48.96 -59.18 57.28
N ARG A 279 -48.36 -58.05 57.65
CA ARG A 279 -47.28 -57.96 58.63
C ARG A 279 -47.71 -58.54 59.99
N PRO A 280 -47.06 -59.61 60.50
CA PRO A 280 -47.35 -60.17 61.83
C PRO A 280 -47.07 -59.15 62.96
N LYS A 281 -47.72 -59.32 64.12
CA LYS A 281 -47.43 -58.50 65.30
C LYS A 281 -46.14 -58.99 65.96
N LEU A 282 -45.05 -58.24 65.82
CA LEU A 282 -43.72 -58.60 66.34
C LEU A 282 -43.51 -57.99 67.74
N GLU A 283 -43.15 -58.82 68.73
CA GLU A 283 -42.90 -58.35 70.10
C GLU A 283 -41.58 -57.56 70.20
N LEU A 284 -40.56 -57.95 69.42
CA LEU A 284 -39.25 -57.28 69.38
C LEU A 284 -39.32 -55.79 68.98
N GLU A 285 -40.18 -55.44 68.02
CA GLU A 285 -40.36 -54.05 67.57
C GLU A 285 -41.12 -53.20 68.62
N THR A 286 -41.99 -53.83 69.42
CA THR A 286 -42.70 -53.18 70.54
C THR A 286 -41.82 -52.95 71.78
N LEU A 287 -40.80 -53.78 71.99
CA LEU A 287 -39.80 -53.62 73.05
C LEU A 287 -38.81 -52.48 72.71
N ALA A 288 -38.42 -52.36 71.44
CA ALA A 288 -37.57 -51.27 70.96
C ALA A 288 -38.21 -49.89 71.13
N ARG A 289 -39.51 -49.73 70.80
CA ARG A 289 -40.25 -48.47 71.04
C ARG A 289 -40.32 -48.08 72.53
N LYS A 290 -40.47 -49.06 73.43
CA LYS A 290 -40.44 -48.81 74.89
C LYS A 290 -39.06 -48.35 75.41
N THR A 291 -37.99 -48.63 74.68
CA THR A 291 -36.63 -48.20 75.04
C THR A 291 -36.34 -46.78 74.54
N GLU A 292 -36.84 -46.40 73.37
CA GLU A 292 -36.69 -45.02 72.84
C GLU A 292 -37.60 -43.99 73.49
N GLU A 293 -38.79 -44.36 73.99
CA GLU A 293 -39.66 -43.43 74.74
C GLU A 293 -39.11 -43.03 76.12
N LYS A 294 -38.03 -43.66 76.60
CA LYS A 294 -37.42 -43.38 77.92
C LYS A 294 -36.18 -42.48 77.88
N SER A 295 -35.70 -42.07 76.70
CA SER A 295 -34.48 -41.26 76.56
C SER A 295 -34.69 -39.88 75.92
N LYS A 296 -35.85 -39.25 76.13
CA LYS A 296 -36.05 -37.83 75.79
C LYS A 296 -36.42 -37.04 77.05
N GLY A 297 -35.39 -36.46 77.67
CA GLY A 297 -35.52 -35.59 78.84
C GLY A 297 -34.31 -34.68 79.03
N VAL A 298 -34.35 -33.51 78.37
CA VAL A 298 -33.93 -32.20 78.91
C VAL A 298 -32.42 -31.91 79.02
N LEU A 299 -31.83 -31.21 78.03
CA LEU A 299 -31.49 -29.76 78.09
C LEU A 299 -30.75 -29.27 76.84
N GLU A 300 -31.18 -28.10 76.38
CA GLU A 300 -30.47 -27.21 75.46
C GLU A 300 -29.09 -26.80 75.99
N SER A 301 -28.10 -26.64 75.11
CA SER A 301 -27.40 -25.36 74.91
C SER A 301 -26.27 -25.50 73.88
N THR A 302 -26.35 -24.62 72.89
CA THR A 302 -25.33 -24.30 71.90
C THR A 302 -24.02 -23.85 72.56
N PRO A 303 -22.85 -24.20 71.97
CA PRO A 303 -21.87 -23.18 71.65
C PRO A 303 -21.38 -23.38 70.20
N SER A 304 -21.65 -22.43 69.30
CA SER A 304 -20.71 -21.35 68.93
C SER A 304 -19.32 -21.88 68.53
N SER A 305 -19.14 -22.09 67.23
CA SER A 305 -17.85 -22.34 66.59
C SER A 305 -16.98 -21.08 66.62
N PRO A 306 -15.69 -21.16 66.99
CA PRO A 306 -14.77 -20.05 66.82
C PRO A 306 -14.34 -19.91 65.35
N LYS A 307 -14.47 -18.69 64.82
CA LYS A 307 -13.75 -18.23 63.61
C LYS A 307 -12.30 -17.92 63.99
N LEU A 308 -11.36 -18.32 63.12
CA LEU A 308 -10.14 -17.65 62.64
C LEU A 308 -9.12 -18.72 62.17
N PRO A 309 -8.14 -18.42 61.30
CA PRO A 309 -8.03 -17.38 60.27
C PRO A 309 -7.64 -17.96 58.89
N ILE A 310 -7.59 -17.06 57.92
CA ILE A 310 -6.97 -17.20 56.59
C ILE A 310 -5.49 -17.58 56.75
N SER A 311 -5.03 -18.56 55.96
CA SER A 311 -3.64 -18.74 55.58
C SER A 311 -3.58 -18.69 54.06
N ASP A 312 -3.10 -17.55 53.55
CA ASP A 312 -2.51 -17.44 52.23
C ASP A 312 -1.25 -18.34 52.19
N ASP A 313 -1.14 -19.13 51.12
CA ASP A 313 0.11 -19.42 50.40
C ASP A 313 -0.09 -20.66 49.50
N SER A 314 -0.55 -20.41 48.27
CA SER A 314 -0.12 -21.21 47.12
C SER A 314 -0.25 -20.35 45.87
N ALA A 315 0.70 -19.44 45.71
CA ALA A 315 0.97 -18.83 44.42
C ALA A 315 1.66 -19.88 43.54
N CYS A 316 1.03 -20.25 42.42
CA CYS A 316 1.77 -20.58 41.21
C CYS A 316 0.94 -20.31 39.95
N PHE A 317 1.36 -19.24 39.26
CA PHE A 317 1.71 -19.28 37.83
C PHE A 317 0.56 -19.48 36.84
N LEU A 318 -0.15 -18.40 36.50
CA LEU A 318 -0.78 -18.16 35.20
C LEU A 318 -1.30 -16.70 35.14
N ASP A 319 -0.37 -15.75 35.13
CA ASP A 319 -0.69 -14.34 34.86
C ASP A 319 0.11 -13.87 33.64
N ALA A 320 -0.34 -14.33 32.47
CA ALA A 320 0.09 -13.85 31.16
C ALA A 320 -0.91 -14.29 30.07
N LEU A 321 -2.15 -13.81 30.15
CA LEU A 321 -3.06 -13.78 28.99
C LEU A 321 -3.64 -12.36 28.87
N PRO A 322 -3.56 -11.70 27.70
CA PRO A 322 -4.12 -10.37 27.54
C PRO A 322 -5.64 -10.43 27.65
N ARG A 323 -6.16 -9.67 28.61
CA ARG A 323 -7.58 -9.47 28.88
C ARG A 323 -8.24 -8.81 27.66
N ILE A 324 -9.01 -9.58 26.89
CA ILE A 324 -9.90 -9.03 25.85
C ILE A 324 -10.95 -8.18 26.58
N GLN A 325 -10.88 -6.86 26.40
CA GLN A 325 -11.94 -5.94 26.82
C GLN A 325 -13.16 -6.16 25.93
N THR A 326 -14.23 -6.72 26.49
CA THR A 326 -15.56 -6.59 25.93
C THR A 326 -16.08 -5.16 26.20
N PRO A 327 -16.50 -4.39 25.19
CA PRO A 327 -17.17 -3.13 25.44
C PRO A 327 -18.56 -3.39 26.03
N ARG A 328 -18.83 -2.69 27.13
CA ARG A 328 -20.13 -2.56 27.77
C ARG A 328 -21.14 -1.96 26.78
N ALA A 329 -22.27 -2.63 26.62
CA ALA A 329 -23.38 -2.18 25.78
C ALA A 329 -24.12 -1.04 26.47
N ASP A 330 -24.15 0.13 25.84
CA ASP A 330 -25.15 1.17 26.06
C ASP A 330 -25.46 1.85 24.71
N SER A 331 -26.75 2.17 24.53
CA SER A 331 -27.42 2.84 23.41
C SER A 331 -27.96 1.99 22.25
N MET A 332 -29.29 2.06 22.14
CA MET A 332 -30.19 1.50 21.13
C MET A 332 -30.06 2.23 19.78
N SER A 333 -29.99 1.50 18.66
CA SER A 333 -30.76 1.79 17.44
C SER A 333 -30.55 0.76 16.32
N THR A 334 -31.69 0.18 15.89
CA THR A 334 -32.01 -0.47 14.59
C THR A 334 -31.35 -1.80 14.17
N PRO A 335 -32.13 -2.79 13.67
CA PRO A 335 -31.64 -4.13 13.38
C PRO A 335 -31.46 -4.37 11.88
N GLU A 336 -30.22 -4.54 11.42
CA GLU A 336 -29.92 -5.32 10.21
C GLU A 336 -28.71 -6.21 10.49
N THR A 337 -28.99 -7.33 11.17
CA THR A 337 -28.00 -8.36 11.43
C THR A 337 -27.87 -9.25 10.19
N VAL A 338 -27.08 -8.82 9.21
CA VAL A 338 -26.47 -9.78 8.29
C VAL A 338 -25.41 -10.52 9.10
N VAL A 339 -25.77 -11.71 9.59
CA VAL A 339 -24.85 -12.63 10.26
C VAL A 339 -23.78 -13.02 9.25
N LEU A 340 -22.68 -12.27 9.25
CA LEU A 340 -21.49 -12.61 8.50
C LEU A 340 -20.93 -13.89 9.10
N THR A 341 -20.81 -14.94 8.29
CA THR A 341 -20.18 -16.19 8.69
C THR A 341 -18.78 -15.90 9.28
N PRO A 342 -18.32 -16.64 10.31
CA PRO A 342 -17.02 -16.41 10.96
C PRO A 342 -15.83 -16.29 9.98
N ARG A 343 -15.94 -16.96 8.82
CA ARG A 343 -14.99 -16.91 7.70
C ARG A 343 -14.88 -15.54 7.03
N ARG A 344 -15.96 -14.75 6.98
CA ARG A 344 -15.93 -13.38 6.43
C ARG A 344 -15.36 -12.39 7.45
N TRP A 345 -15.64 -12.60 8.73
CA TRP A 345 -15.12 -11.76 9.81
C TRP A 345 -13.60 -11.87 9.96
N MET A 346 -13.04 -13.09 9.93
CA MET A 346 -11.59 -13.29 10.01
C MET A 346 -10.86 -12.72 8.79
N ARG A 347 -11.39 -12.92 7.57
CA ARG A 347 -10.80 -12.31 6.35
C ARG A 347 -10.79 -10.79 6.42
N GLU A 348 -11.86 -10.19 6.93
CA GLU A 348 -11.95 -8.75 7.08
C GLU A 348 -11.00 -8.23 8.18
N ASN A 349 -10.82 -8.99 9.26
CA ASN A 349 -9.88 -8.63 10.33
C ASN A 349 -8.42 -8.72 9.87
N VAL A 350 -8.04 -9.79 9.17
CA VAL A 350 -6.70 -9.93 8.58
C VAL A 350 -6.44 -8.85 7.54
N ARG A 351 -7.41 -8.54 6.68
CA ARG A 351 -7.30 -7.39 5.75
C ARG A 351 -7.09 -6.08 6.49
N ARG A 352 -7.87 -5.77 7.52
CA ARG A 352 -7.69 -4.53 8.31
C ARG A 352 -6.33 -4.48 8.99
N SER A 353 -5.85 -5.58 9.56
CA SER A 353 -4.54 -5.65 10.20
C SER A 353 -3.41 -5.44 9.21
N LEU A 354 -3.49 -6.04 8.02
CA LEU A 354 -2.50 -5.84 6.94
C LEU A 354 -2.55 -4.41 6.39
N SER A 355 -3.74 -3.84 6.17
CA SER A 355 -3.88 -2.44 5.75
C SER A 355 -3.30 -1.46 6.78
N LEU A 356 -3.45 -1.75 8.07
CA LEU A 356 -2.87 -0.94 9.15
C LEU A 356 -1.33 -1.03 9.16
N ALA A 357 -0.77 -2.23 8.93
CA ALA A 357 0.67 -2.43 8.83
C ALA A 357 1.28 -1.72 7.61
N ILE A 358 0.63 -1.82 6.45
CA ILE A 358 1.05 -1.13 5.22
C ILE A 358 1.11 0.38 5.45
N ASN A 359 0.09 0.98 6.06
CA ASN A 359 0.04 2.42 6.34
C ASN A 359 1.12 2.90 7.34
N GLN A 360 1.59 2.03 8.24
CA GLN A 360 2.68 2.36 9.16
C GLN A 360 4.05 2.33 8.47
N THR A 361 4.23 1.45 7.49
CA THR A 361 5.49 1.33 6.73
C THR A 361 5.63 2.41 5.65
N THR A 362 4.55 2.81 4.97
CA THR A 362 4.58 3.89 3.96
C THR A 362 4.83 5.26 4.58
N GLY A 363 4.36 5.52 5.80
CA GLY A 363 4.67 6.74 6.56
C GLY A 363 6.15 6.87 6.96
N THR A 364 6.91 5.77 6.95
CA THR A 364 8.35 5.77 7.29
C THR A 364 9.22 6.06 6.06
N LEU A 365 8.73 5.80 4.84
CA LEU A 365 9.45 6.01 3.59
C LEU A 365 9.40 7.46 3.07
N GLU A 366 8.36 8.24 3.39
CA GLU A 366 8.29 9.66 3.00
C GLU A 366 9.25 10.58 3.78
N SER A 367 9.72 10.18 4.97
CA SER A 367 10.57 11.04 5.83
C SER A 367 12.02 11.17 5.35
N SER A 368 12.47 10.33 4.40
CA SER A 368 13.86 10.30 3.94
C SER A 368 14.15 11.18 2.71
N PHE A 369 13.16 11.86 2.13
CA PHE A 369 13.37 12.74 0.97
C PHE A 369 13.75 14.16 1.40
N LYS A 370 15.00 14.35 1.84
CA LYS A 370 15.69 15.65 1.77
C LYS A 370 16.94 15.51 0.91
N SER A 371 16.86 16.07 -0.29
CA SER A 371 17.97 16.13 -1.24
C SER A 371 19.23 16.77 -0.62
N PRO A 372 20.44 16.33 -0.98
CA PRO A 372 21.67 16.94 -0.49
C PRO A 372 21.84 18.36 -1.06
N LYS A 373 22.07 19.34 -0.18
CA LYS A 373 22.48 20.69 -0.55
C LYS A 373 23.83 20.64 -1.28
N LEU A 374 23.82 20.97 -2.57
CA LEU A 374 25.03 21.17 -3.36
C LEU A 374 25.81 22.38 -2.82
N ARG A 375 27.13 22.20 -2.77
CA ARG A 375 28.07 23.13 -2.13
C ARG A 375 28.15 24.48 -2.86
N LYS A 376 28.27 25.50 -2.02
CA LYS A 376 28.63 26.89 -2.29
C LYS A 376 29.97 26.99 -3.03
N GLY A 377 30.00 27.75 -4.13
CA GLY A 377 31.23 28.15 -4.83
C GLY A 377 31.02 29.42 -5.65
N LYS A 378 31.69 30.50 -5.20
CA LYS A 378 31.91 31.83 -5.82
C LYS A 378 30.73 32.80 -5.82
N SER A 379 30.77 33.70 -4.85
CA SER A 379 30.06 34.97 -4.83
C SER A 379 30.55 35.86 -5.98
N LEU A 380 29.66 36.18 -6.91
CA LEU A 380 29.77 37.36 -7.75
C LEU A 380 28.57 38.25 -7.44
N ASP A 381 28.86 39.54 -7.34
CA ASP A 381 27.96 40.59 -6.85
C ASP A 381 26.67 40.65 -7.70
N PRO A 382 25.48 40.42 -7.12
CA PRO A 382 24.22 40.43 -7.87
C PRO A 382 23.92 41.80 -8.53
N ALA A 383 24.54 42.89 -8.07
CA ALA A 383 24.39 44.20 -8.68
C ALA A 383 25.11 44.34 -10.03
N ALA A 384 26.20 43.59 -10.23
CA ALA A 384 26.97 43.59 -11.48
C ALA A 384 26.23 42.82 -12.59
N GLU A 385 25.56 41.72 -12.25
CA GLU A 385 24.73 40.96 -13.20
C GLU A 385 23.48 41.72 -13.62
N LEU A 386 22.82 42.41 -12.69
CA LEU A 386 21.68 43.27 -13.03
C LEU A 386 22.07 44.43 -13.95
N SER A 387 23.28 44.99 -13.78
CA SER A 387 23.77 46.04 -14.66
C SER A 387 24.13 45.52 -16.05
N LYS A 388 24.64 44.28 -16.15
CA LYS A 388 24.92 43.62 -17.43
C LYS A 388 23.62 43.27 -18.18
N LEU A 389 22.65 42.67 -17.49
CA LEU A 389 21.35 42.31 -18.06
C LEU A 389 20.54 43.54 -18.48
N LYS A 390 20.64 44.66 -17.74
CA LYS A 390 19.97 45.91 -18.10
C LYS A 390 20.53 46.52 -19.39
N LEU A 391 21.85 46.43 -19.60
CA LEU A 391 22.53 46.94 -20.79
C LEU A 391 22.25 46.05 -22.01
N GLU A 392 22.08 44.75 -21.79
CA GLU A 392 21.68 43.76 -22.80
C GLU A 392 20.21 43.93 -23.22
N LEU A 393 19.32 44.23 -22.27
CA LEU A 393 17.90 44.52 -22.52
C LEU A 393 17.67 45.86 -23.25
N GLU A 394 18.49 46.89 -22.96
CA GLU A 394 18.44 48.17 -23.68
C GLU A 394 18.91 48.03 -25.15
N LEU A 395 19.83 47.10 -25.45
CA LEU A 395 20.26 46.83 -26.82
C LEU A 395 19.24 45.99 -27.62
N GLU A 396 18.47 45.14 -26.95
CA GLU A 396 17.50 44.25 -27.60
C GLU A 396 16.19 44.96 -27.99
N ASN A 397 15.80 45.99 -27.24
CA ASN A 397 14.59 46.79 -27.53
C ASN A 397 14.68 47.61 -28.84
N ASP A 398 15.87 47.98 -29.31
CA ASP A 398 16.06 48.72 -30.57
C ASP A 398 15.94 47.83 -31.83
N SER A 399 15.82 46.50 -31.66
CA SER A 399 15.75 45.54 -32.77
C SER A 399 14.34 45.01 -33.09
N ARG A 400 13.32 45.42 -32.32
CA ARG A 400 11.95 44.88 -32.44
C ARG A 400 11.12 45.63 -33.47
N ILE A 401 11.36 45.35 -34.75
CA ILE A 401 10.31 45.43 -35.78
C ILE A 401 10.21 44.03 -36.39
N HIS A 402 9.30 43.21 -35.87
CA HIS A 402 8.36 42.36 -36.62
C HIS A 402 7.44 41.62 -35.62
N PRO A 403 6.14 41.50 -35.91
CA PRO A 403 5.12 41.12 -34.93
C PRO A 403 5.03 39.61 -34.73
N ALA A 404 4.65 39.24 -33.50
CA ALA A 404 4.33 37.90 -33.07
C ALA A 404 3.04 37.40 -33.74
N GLU A 405 3.15 36.36 -34.55
CA GLU A 405 2.05 35.47 -34.88
C GLU A 405 2.67 34.12 -35.27
N GLU A 406 2.00 33.03 -34.87
CA GLU A 406 2.28 31.65 -35.29
C GLU A 406 3.32 30.85 -34.50
N ILE A 407 3.03 30.54 -33.22
CA ILE A 407 3.31 29.21 -32.66
C ILE A 407 2.17 28.86 -31.69
N ASP A 408 1.11 28.27 -32.24
CA ASP A 408 0.06 27.58 -31.46
C ASP A 408 -0.48 26.45 -32.35
N ASP A 409 0.23 25.30 -32.39
CA ASP A 409 -0.31 24.02 -32.90
C ASP A 409 0.61 22.81 -32.64
N TRP A 410 1.01 22.59 -31.39
CA TRP A 410 1.68 21.33 -30.99
C TRP A 410 0.96 20.67 -29.82
N GLU A 411 -0.31 20.32 -30.01
CA GLU A 411 -0.96 19.25 -29.24
C GLU A 411 -1.83 18.37 -30.15
N SER A 412 -1.42 17.10 -30.24
CA SER A 412 -2.25 15.88 -30.31
C SER A 412 -3.29 15.69 -31.43
N ASP A 413 -3.03 14.70 -32.29
CA ASP A 413 -3.95 13.61 -32.71
C ASP A 413 -3.78 13.17 -34.17
N VAL A 414 -2.71 12.43 -34.50
CA VAL A 414 -2.69 11.56 -35.70
C VAL A 414 -1.88 10.27 -35.44
N ILE A 415 -2.19 9.55 -34.37
CA ILE A 415 -1.88 8.11 -34.28
C ILE A 415 -3.22 7.39 -34.43
N ASP A 416 -3.71 7.23 -35.67
CA ASP A 416 -4.76 6.25 -36.00
C ASP A 416 -5.02 6.06 -37.53
N LYS A 417 -4.01 6.27 -38.39
CA LYS A 417 -4.16 6.04 -39.85
C LYS A 417 -3.24 4.99 -40.49
N GLU A 418 -2.49 4.21 -39.72
CA GLU A 418 -1.62 3.14 -40.26
C GLU A 418 -2.13 1.70 -40.00
N ARG A 419 -3.45 1.50 -39.89
CA ARG A 419 -4.05 0.16 -39.73
C ARG A 419 -5.08 -0.25 -40.78
N GLN A 420 -5.05 0.33 -41.98
CA GLN A 420 -5.90 -0.13 -43.11
C GLN A 420 -5.22 -0.10 -44.48
N HIS A 421 -3.96 -0.54 -44.59
CA HIS A 421 -3.40 -0.92 -45.90
C HIS A 421 -2.64 -2.25 -45.82
N PHE A 422 -3.35 -3.29 -45.38
CA PHE A 422 -3.09 -4.67 -45.80
C PHE A 422 -4.42 -5.34 -46.11
N LYS A 423 -4.89 -5.15 -47.34
CA LYS A 423 -5.72 -6.12 -48.08
C LYS A 423 -5.62 -5.84 -49.57
#